data_AF-A0A529MI79-F1
#
_entry.id   AF-A0A529MI79-F1
#
_cell.length_a   1.000
_cell.length_b   1.000
_cell.length_c   1.000
_cell.angle_alpha   90.00
_cell.angle_beta   90.00
_cell.angle_gamma   90.00
#
_symmetry.space_group_name_H-M   'P 1'
#
loop_
_entity.id
_entity.type
_entity.pdbx_description
1 polymer ?
#
loop_
_entity_poly.entity_id
_entity_poly.type
_entity_poly.pdbx_seq_one_letter_code
_entity_poly.pdbx_strand_id
1 'polypeptide(L)'
;ASPFQITTTVIIPSAMSWILASLHVSFGFALVGAVVGEFLGAKQGMGLLISTAQGAFNANGVFAAMIILAVMALVVEFIITRFEDYVVKWRPASFNEQGT
;
A
#
# COMPACT_ATOMS: atom_id res chain seq x y z
N ALA A 1 34.16 10.80 -13.15
CA ALA A 1 33.12 9.81 -12.78
C ALA A 1 32.24 9.57 -14.00
N SER A 2 31.91 8.31 -14.31
CA SER A 2 30.99 7.98 -15.40
C SER A 2 29.59 8.57 -15.09
N PRO A 3 28.87 9.14 -16.08
CA PRO A 3 27.50 9.61 -15.89
C PRO A 3 26.58 8.57 -15.25
N PHE A 4 26.79 7.29 -15.59
CA PHE A 4 26.03 6.18 -15.04
C PHE A 4 26.29 5.96 -13.54
N GLN A 5 27.52 6.19 -13.09
CA GLN A 5 27.92 6.03 -11.70
C GLN A 5 27.32 7.12 -10.81
N ILE A 6 27.16 8.35 -11.32
CA ILE A 6 26.50 9.45 -10.61
C ILE A 6 24.99 9.17 -10.48
N THR A 7 24.36 8.70 -11.56
CA THR A 7 22.92 8.37 -11.55
C THR A 7 22.59 7.29 -10.53
N THR A 8 23.31 6.16 -10.52
CA THR A 8 22.99 5.05 -9.62
C THR A 8 23.36 5.33 -8.15
N THR A 9 24.39 6.13 -7.91
CA THR A 9 24.91 6.36 -6.54
C THR A 9 24.27 7.56 -5.84
N VAL A 10 23.75 8.54 -6.60
CA VAL A 10 23.23 9.80 -6.03
C VAL A 10 21.76 10.02 -6.38
N ILE A 11 21.42 9.88 -7.66
CA ILE A 11 20.08 10.22 -8.17
C ILE A 11 19.05 9.15 -7.78
N ILE A 12 19.36 7.87 -8.03
CA ILE A 12 18.49 6.74 -7.70
C ILE A 12 18.14 6.70 -6.21
N PRO A 13 19.09 6.73 -5.25
CA PRO A 13 18.74 6.69 -3.83
C PRO A 13 17.93 7.91 -3.38
N SER A 14 18.17 9.10 -3.94
CA SER A 14 17.40 10.31 -3.61
C SER A 14 15.96 10.24 -4.13
N ALA A 15 15.76 9.71 -5.34
CA ALA A 15 14.44 9.53 -5.95
C ALA A 15 13.66 8.36 -5.34
N MET A 16 14.35 7.35 -4.81
CA MET A 16 13.73 6.16 -4.22
C MET A 16 12.76 6.52 -3.08
N SER A 17 13.12 7.46 -2.21
CA SER A 17 12.25 7.94 -1.13
C SER A 17 10.94 8.53 -1.66
N TRP A 18 10.99 9.26 -2.78
CA TRP A 18 9.81 9.82 -3.43
C TRP A 18 8.95 8.76 -4.13
N ILE A 19 9.60 7.77 -4.74
CA ILE A 19 8.91 6.64 -5.37
C ILE A 19 8.19 5.81 -4.32
N LEU A 20 8.85 5.50 -3.20
CA LEU A 20 8.27 4.74 -2.09
C LEU A 20 7.13 5.51 -1.41
N ALA A 21 7.29 6.81 -1.17
CA ALA A 21 6.19 7.64 -0.67
C ALA A 21 4.95 7.59 -1.61
N SER A 22 5.18 7.59 -2.93
CA SER A 22 4.08 7.47 -3.91
C SER A 22 3.46 6.07 -3.93
N LEU A 23 4.22 5.03 -3.61
CA LEU A 23 3.76 3.65 -3.58
C LEU A 23 2.61 3.45 -2.57
N HIS A 24 2.71 4.06 -1.38
CA HIS A 24 1.65 4.02 -0.36
C HIS A 24 0.32 4.55 -0.89
N VAL A 25 0.35 5.71 -1.55
CA VAL A 25 -0.84 6.34 -2.12
C VAL A 25 -1.41 5.51 -3.27
N SER A 26 -0.55 5.07 -4.20
CA SER A 26 -0.96 4.25 -5.34
C SER A 26 -1.53 2.90 -4.90
N PHE A 27 -1.02 2.31 -3.83
CA PHE A 27 -1.52 1.05 -3.31
C PHE A 27 -2.97 1.17 -2.82
N GLY A 28 -3.30 2.24 -2.07
CA GLY A 28 -4.68 2.49 -1.66
C GLY A 28 -5.65 2.55 -2.85
N PHE A 29 -5.26 3.24 -3.93
CA PHE A 29 -6.07 3.28 -5.15
C PHE A 29 -6.18 1.93 -5.85
N ALA A 30 -5.08 1.16 -5.92
CA ALA A 30 -5.08 -0.18 -6.50
C ALA A 30 -6.01 -1.13 -5.73
N LEU A 31 -5.98 -1.06 -4.39
CA LEU A 31 -6.86 -1.86 -3.53
C LEU A 31 -8.33 -1.53 -3.77
N VAL A 32 -8.70 -0.25 -3.77
CA VAL A 32 -10.07 0.18 -4.06
C VAL A 32 -10.51 -0.28 -5.45
N GLY A 33 -9.66 -0.09 -6.46
CA GLY A 33 -9.93 -0.54 -7.83
C GLY A 33 -10.13 -2.05 -7.94
N ALA A 34 -9.30 -2.84 -7.25
CA ALA A 34 -9.42 -4.29 -7.21
C ALA A 34 -10.73 -4.73 -6.56
N VAL A 35 -11.10 -4.16 -5.40
CA VAL A 35 -12.35 -4.50 -4.71
C VAL A 35 -13.57 -4.12 -5.54
N VAL A 36 -13.57 -2.95 -6.19
CA VAL A 36 -14.67 -2.53 -7.09
C VAL A 36 -14.74 -3.44 -8.31
N GLY A 37 -13.59 -3.81 -8.89
CA GLY A 37 -13.54 -4.78 -10.00
C GLY A 37 -14.10 -6.15 -9.59
N GLU A 38 -13.73 -6.65 -8.41
CA GLU A 38 -14.28 -7.89 -7.85
C GLU A 38 -15.80 -7.79 -7.63
N PHE A 39 -16.27 -6.65 -7.13
CA PHE A 39 -17.68 -6.41 -6.82
C PHE A 39 -18.58 -6.45 -8.06
N LEU A 40 -18.07 -6.03 -9.22
CA LEU A 40 -18.85 -5.89 -10.46
C LEU A 40 -18.88 -7.15 -11.34
N GLY A 41 -17.87 -8.02 -11.26
CA GLY A 41 -17.77 -9.12 -12.25
C GLY A 41 -16.90 -10.31 -11.88
N ALA A 42 -16.33 -10.37 -10.66
CA ALA A 42 -15.58 -11.55 -10.27
C ALA A 42 -16.51 -12.69 -9.84
N LYS A 43 -16.10 -13.92 -10.13
CA LYS A 43 -16.79 -15.14 -9.67
C LYS A 43 -16.37 -15.58 -8.27
N GLN A 44 -15.30 -14.97 -7.74
CA GLN A 44 -14.70 -15.24 -6.45
C GLN A 44 -14.01 -13.95 -5.97
N GLY A 45 -13.93 -13.74 -4.67
CA GLY A 45 -13.27 -12.56 -4.09
C GLY A 45 -14.06 -11.94 -2.95
N MET A 46 -13.41 -11.02 -2.24
CA MET A 46 -14.01 -10.33 -1.09
C MET A 46 -15.09 -9.34 -1.55
N GLY A 47 -14.88 -8.67 -2.68
CA GLY A 47 -15.89 -7.78 -3.27
C GLY A 47 -17.21 -8.50 -3.58
N LEU A 48 -17.12 -9.72 -4.11
CA LEU A 48 -18.29 -10.56 -4.39
C LEU A 48 -19.02 -10.97 -3.12
N LEU A 49 -18.29 -11.35 -2.06
CA LEU A 49 -18.90 -11.73 -0.78
C LEU A 49 -19.68 -10.56 -0.17
N ILE A 50 -19.15 -9.34 -0.25
CA ILE A 50 -19.84 -8.13 0.19
C ILE A 50 -21.11 -7.92 -0.64
N SER A 51 -21.00 -7.97 -1.98
CA SER A 51 -22.13 -7.80 -2.90
C SER A 51 -23.25 -8.81 -2.65
N THR A 52 -22.87 -10.07 -2.44
CA THR A 52 -23.82 -11.16 -2.17
C THR A 52 -24.50 -10.98 -0.81
N ALA A 53 -23.74 -10.63 0.23
CA ALA A 53 -24.30 -10.38 1.55
C ALA A 53 -25.21 -9.13 1.58
N GLN A 54 -24.86 -8.09 0.82
CA GLN A 54 -25.71 -6.91 0.60
C GLN A 54 -27.04 -7.30 -0.06
N GLY A 55 -27.00 -8.09 -1.14
CA GLY A 55 -28.20 -8.56 -1.83
C GLY A 55 -29.09 -9.48 -0.97
N ALA A 56 -28.50 -10.20 -0.03
CA ALA A 56 -29.21 -11.00 0.97
C ALA A 56 -29.70 -10.21 2.19
N PHE A 57 -29.52 -8.87 2.22
CA PHE A 57 -29.78 -8.00 3.37
C PHE A 57 -29.11 -8.47 4.67
N ASN A 58 -28.01 -9.21 4.56
CA ASN A 58 -27.25 -9.73 5.69
C ASN A 58 -26.19 -8.71 6.13
N ALA A 59 -26.59 -7.77 6.97
CA ALA A 59 -25.70 -6.75 7.51
C ALA A 59 -24.49 -7.36 8.22
N ASN A 60 -24.67 -8.45 8.99
CA ASN A 60 -23.58 -9.11 9.71
C ASN A 60 -22.49 -9.61 8.74
N GLY A 61 -22.88 -10.20 7.60
CA GLY A 61 -21.96 -10.68 6.58
C GLY A 61 -21.17 -9.53 5.92
N VAL A 62 -21.84 -8.39 5.72
CA VAL A 62 -21.23 -7.19 5.14
C VAL A 62 -20.19 -6.60 6.08
N PHE A 63 -20.54 -6.43 7.36
CA PHE A 63 -19.59 -5.94 8.38
C PHE A 63 -18.41 -6.90 8.57
N ALA A 64 -18.65 -8.22 8.60
CA ALA A 64 -17.57 -9.20 8.67
C ALA A 64 -16.61 -9.09 7.48
N ALA A 65 -17.15 -8.97 6.26
CA ALA A 65 -16.33 -8.82 5.06
C ALA A 65 -15.56 -7.48 5.02
N MET A 66 -16.15 -6.38 5.49
CA MET A 66 -15.46 -5.08 5.64
C MET A 66 -14.31 -5.16 6.65
N ILE A 67 -14.50 -5.84 7.78
CA ILE A 67 -13.43 -6.04 8.78
C ILE A 67 -12.28 -6.84 8.16
N ILE A 68 -12.57 -7.92 7.44
CA ILE A 68 -11.54 -8.73 6.78
C ILE A 68 -10.79 -7.88 5.72
N LEU A 69 -11.51 -7.08 4.94
CA LEU A 69 -10.87 -6.15 3.99
C LEU A 69 -9.97 -5.13 4.70
N ALA A 70 -10.41 -4.56 5.82
CA ALA A 70 -9.61 -3.61 6.60
C ALA A 70 -8.33 -4.28 7.12
N VAL A 71 -8.42 -5.50 7.66
CA VAL A 71 -7.26 -6.27 8.11
C VAL A 71 -6.32 -6.57 6.95
N MET A 72 -6.83 -6.97 5.79
CA MET A 72 -6.02 -7.21 4.60
C MET A 72 -5.30 -5.94 4.14
N ALA A 73 -6.00 -4.79 4.12
CA ALA A 73 -5.40 -3.50 3.78
C ALA A 73 -4.24 -3.16 4.72
N LEU A 74 -4.45 -3.32 6.04
CA LEU A 74 -3.41 -3.08 7.05
C LEU A 74 -2.22 -4.03 6.91
N VAL A 75 -2.46 -5.30 6.59
CA VAL A 75 -1.39 -6.28 6.37
C VAL A 75 -0.54 -5.88 5.16
N VAL A 76 -1.16 -5.49 4.05
CA VAL A 76 -0.39 -5.10 2.88
C VAL A 76 0.32 -3.77 3.10
N GLU A 77 -0.33 -2.80 3.74
CA GLU A 77 0.30 -1.54 4.13
C GLU A 77 1.54 -1.79 4.99
N PHE A 78 1.43 -2.68 5.99
CA PHE A 78 2.55 -3.08 6.83
C PHE A 78 3.69 -3.73 6.02
N ILE A 79 3.37 -4.58 5.05
CA ILE A 79 4.37 -5.19 4.15
C ILE A 79 5.07 -4.11 3.32
N ILE A 80 4.33 -3.14 2.80
CA ILE A 80 4.89 -2.02 2.02
C ILE A 80 5.83 -1.18 2.89
N THR A 81 5.39 -0.77 4.08
CA THR A 81 6.25 -0.02 5.02
C THR A 81 7.51 -0.81 5.37
N ARG A 82 7.40 -2.12 5.60
CA ARG A 82 8.56 -2.94 5.93
C ARG A 82 9.54 -3.08 4.76
N PHE A 83 9.02 -3.10 3.54
CA PHE A 83 9.81 -3.08 2.32
C PHE A 83 10.50 -1.73 2.14
N GLU A 84 9.81 -0.61 2.39
CA GLU A 84 10.39 0.72 2.40
C GLU A 84 11.57 0.81 3.38
N ASP A 85 11.38 0.37 4.63
CA ASP A 85 12.44 0.37 5.65
C ASP A 85 13.69 -0.42 5.22
N TYR A 86 13.50 -1.51 4.48
CA TYR A 86 14.60 -2.32 3.98
C TYR A 86 15.38 -1.58 2.87
N VAL A 87 14.67 -0.93 1.95
CA VAL A 87 15.26 -0.19 0.82
C VAL A 87 15.92 1.12 1.28
N VAL A 88 15.33 1.79 2.27
CA VAL A 88 15.76 3.12 2.77
C VAL A 88 16.79 3.00 3.91
N LYS A 89 17.27 1.79 4.22
CA LYS A 89 18.27 1.52 5.29
C LYS A 89 19.57 2.34 5.19
N TRP A 90 19.86 2.92 4.02
CA TRP A 90 21.02 3.78 3.76
C TRP A 90 20.85 5.22 4.26
N ARG A 91 19.65 5.62 4.71
CA ARG A 91 19.39 6.96 5.23
C ARG A 91 20.01 7.09 6.64
N PRO A 92 21.01 7.97 6.87
CA PRO A 92 21.38 8.33 8.23
C PRO A 92 20.15 8.96 8.91
N ALA A 93 19.89 8.60 10.17
CA ALA A 93 18.81 9.20 10.94
C ALA A 93 18.94 10.73 10.84
N SER A 94 17.89 11.41 10.39
CA SER A 94 17.83 12.87 10.36
C SER A 94 18.15 13.35 11.77
N PHE A 95 19.32 13.99 11.92
CA PHE A 95 19.73 14.60 13.17
C PHE A 95 18.66 15.63 13.50
N ASN A 96 17.81 15.31 14.48
CA ASN A 96 16.87 16.27 15.02
C ASN A 96 17.71 17.40 15.62
N GLU A 97 17.71 18.56 14.98
CA GLU A 97 18.10 19.82 15.62
C GLU A 97 17.03 20.19 16.65
N GLN A 98 16.96 19.39 17.72
CA GLN A 98 16.41 19.78 19.00
C GLN A 98 17.54 20.50 19.73
N GLY A 99 17.66 21.81 19.49
CA GLY A 99 18.67 22.63 20.13
C GLY A 99 18.51 24.11 19.82
N THR A 100 17.42 24.71 20.34
CA THR A 100 17.36 25.88 21.24
C THR A 100 15.94 26.43 21.26
#